data_AF-A0A970V7J1-F1
#
_entry.id   AF-A0A970V7J1-F1
#
_cell.length_a   1.000
_cell.length_b   1.000
_cell.length_c   1.000
_cell.angle_alpha   90.00
_cell.angle_beta   90.00
_cell.angle_gamma   90.00
#
_symmetry.space_group_name_H-M   'P 1'
#
loop_
_entity.id
_entity.type
_entity.pdbx_description
1 polymer ?
#
loop_
_entity_poly.entity_id
_entity_poly.type
_entity_poly.pdbx_seq_one_letter_code
_entity_poly.pdbx_strand_id
1 'polypeptide(L)'
;MGKLWEPRERYFSRSFKNNLWLLPEKRGTRIFLKKILLQSLVSVLIFLLIWGVFCFENPVMVSAQGKIREWFTQDYDLQPVMQFFSSVGIWGDTLERAAFEVVTTLDISAPFTVPVSGQLGKSYGWTERADRSRVFHDGITIIAKEGTPIKAAVGGTVSRIGNEVELGRVIVISSEGGIITRYAYCKEILVNLNEDVQEGQVIGKVGQTGNAPYPQLFFSVSVKGQSVDPTKLFMPAAKRV
;
A
#
# COMPACT_ATOMS: atom_id res chain seq x y z
N MET A 1 -12.35 6.46 91.63
CA MET A 1 -13.07 7.35 90.68
C MET A 1 -12.14 7.66 89.53
N GLY A 2 -12.48 7.27 88.30
CA GLY A 2 -11.71 7.57 87.09
C GLY A 2 -12.50 8.49 86.16
N LYS A 3 -11.80 9.46 85.56
CA LYS A 3 -12.10 10.22 84.33
C LYS A 3 -10.70 10.65 83.82
N LEU A 4 -10.12 10.21 82.70
CA LEU A 4 -10.50 10.17 81.28
C LEU A 4 -10.88 11.54 80.69
N TRP A 5 -9.92 12.09 79.92
CA TRP A 5 -10.04 13.00 78.76
C TRP A 5 -10.04 14.53 79.00
N GLU A 6 -9.10 15.26 78.36
CA GLU A 6 -9.35 16.19 77.24
C GLU A 6 -8.05 16.72 76.54
N PRO A 7 -8.12 17.22 75.27
CA PRO A 7 -7.01 17.22 74.31
C PRO A 7 -6.62 18.57 73.64
N ARG A 8 -5.46 18.56 72.95
CA ARG A 8 -4.90 19.50 71.94
C ARG A 8 -4.50 20.89 72.47
N GLU A 9 -3.43 21.56 72.05
CA GLU A 9 -2.81 21.71 70.72
C GLU A 9 -1.28 21.88 70.83
N ARG A 10 -0.53 21.45 69.81
CA ARG A 10 0.91 21.67 69.72
C ARG A 10 1.17 22.75 68.67
N TYR A 11 1.55 23.93 69.16
CA TYR A 11 2.03 25.05 68.36
C TYR A 11 3.30 24.68 67.60
N PHE A 12 3.32 24.94 66.29
CA PHE A 12 4.55 25.22 65.55
C PHE A 12 4.39 26.60 64.90
N SER A 13 5.30 27.50 65.22
CA SER A 13 5.30 28.90 64.85
C SER A 13 6.42 29.22 63.86
N ARG A 14 6.29 30.40 63.24
CA ARG A 14 7.15 31.14 62.28
C ARG A 14 6.83 30.90 60.80
N SER A 15 6.89 31.87 59.89
CA SER A 15 6.78 33.34 59.88
C SER A 15 7.10 33.75 58.43
N PHE A 16 6.12 34.30 57.70
CA PHE A 16 6.23 35.39 56.71
C PHE A 16 7.47 35.48 55.80
N LYS A 17 7.29 35.27 54.48
CA LYS A 17 7.27 36.34 53.45
C LYS A 17 7.28 35.77 52.02
N ASN A 18 6.41 36.35 51.20
CA ASN A 18 6.57 36.65 49.77
C ASN A 18 7.05 35.53 48.84
N ASN A 19 6.15 35.00 48.01
CA ASN A 19 6.43 34.83 46.58
C ASN A 19 5.15 34.97 45.75
N LEU A 20 5.01 36.20 45.28
CA LEU A 20 4.07 36.73 44.31
C LEU A 20 4.37 36.09 42.94
N TRP A 21 3.36 35.48 42.30
CA TRP A 21 3.30 35.15 40.86
C TRP A 21 4.58 34.60 40.18
N LEU A 22 4.78 33.28 40.21
CA LEU A 22 5.61 32.61 39.21
C LEU A 22 4.80 32.45 37.92
N LEU A 23 4.93 33.41 37.01
CA LEU A 23 4.52 33.23 35.62
C LEU A 23 5.26 32.01 35.02
N PRO A 24 4.58 31.13 34.27
CA PRO A 24 5.24 30.02 33.62
C PRO A 24 6.31 30.54 32.65
N GLU A 25 7.48 29.95 32.78
CA GLU A 25 8.72 30.36 32.16
C GLU A 25 8.63 30.39 30.63
N LYS A 26 8.70 31.59 30.03
CA LYS A 26 8.68 31.86 28.57
C LYS A 26 9.93 31.34 27.82
N ARG A 27 10.54 30.22 28.23
CA ARG A 27 11.72 29.61 27.57
C ARG A 27 11.37 28.49 26.59
N GLY A 28 10.27 27.75 26.79
CA GLY A 28 9.87 26.65 25.89
C GLY A 28 9.18 27.09 24.59
N THR A 29 8.49 28.23 24.61
CA THR A 29 7.69 28.70 23.47
C THR A 29 8.53 29.15 22.28
N ARG A 30 9.67 29.81 22.48
CA ARG A 30 10.50 30.31 21.36
C ARG A 30 11.12 29.18 20.52
N ILE A 31 11.50 28.06 21.12
CA ILE A 31 12.09 26.91 20.39
C ILE A 31 11.00 26.16 19.64
N PHE A 32 9.83 25.99 20.26
CA PHE A 32 8.66 25.36 19.65
C PHE A 32 8.11 26.20 18.47
N LEU A 33 7.95 27.51 18.65
CA LEU A 33 7.54 28.44 17.59
C LEU A 33 8.52 28.48 16.42
N LYS A 34 9.84 28.46 16.69
CA LYS A 34 10.85 28.39 15.62
C LYS A 34 10.78 27.09 14.82
N LYS A 35 10.49 25.95 15.46
CA LYS A 35 10.29 24.67 14.77
C LYS A 35 9.04 24.68 13.90
N ILE A 36 7.92 25.19 14.40
CA ILE A 36 6.67 25.32 13.61
C ILE A 36 6.86 26.28 12.44
N LEU A 37 7.50 27.43 12.66
CA LEU A 37 7.80 28.38 11.59
C LEU A 37 8.68 27.76 10.52
N LEU A 38 9.75 27.05 10.90
CA LEU A 38 10.62 26.37 9.95
C LEU A 38 9.87 25.27 9.18
N GLN A 39 9.04 24.47 9.86
CA GLN A 39 8.23 23.43 9.22
C GLN A 39 7.19 24.01 8.26
N SER A 40 6.55 25.13 8.61
CA SER A 40 5.60 25.82 7.73
C SER A 40 6.30 26.38 6.49
N LEU A 41 7.51 26.93 6.64
CA LEU A 41 8.31 27.46 5.54
C LEU A 41 8.75 26.35 4.58
N VAL A 42 9.22 25.22 5.11
CA VAL A 42 9.57 24.03 4.31
C VAL A 42 8.33 23.49 3.59
N SER A 43 7.18 23.44 4.25
CA SER A 43 5.92 22.96 3.65
C SER A 43 5.46 23.87 2.51
N VAL A 44 5.55 25.19 2.68
CA VAL A 44 5.24 26.17 1.63
C VAL A 44 6.22 26.05 0.47
N LEU A 45 7.50 25.80 0.74
CA LEU A 45 8.51 25.64 -0.30
C LEU A 45 8.30 24.35 -1.11
N ILE A 46 7.94 23.24 -0.44
CA ILE A 46 7.53 21.99 -1.10
C ILE A 46 6.25 22.21 -1.91
N PHE A 47 5.26 22.91 -1.35
CA PHE A 47 4.01 23.23 -2.04
C PHE A 47 4.26 24.08 -3.28
N LEU A 48 5.11 25.11 -3.20
CA LEU A 48 5.45 25.97 -4.33
C LEU A 48 6.28 25.24 -5.39
N LEU A 49 7.13 24.29 -4.98
CA LEU A 49 7.88 23.44 -5.90
C LEU A 49 6.93 22.51 -6.65
N ILE A 50 5.98 21.88 -5.96
CA ILE A 50 4.93 21.05 -6.58
C ILE A 50 4.06 21.93 -7.49
N TRP A 51 3.57 23.06 -7.00
CA TRP A 51 2.75 24.00 -7.77
C TRP A 51 3.46 24.47 -9.04
N GLY A 52 4.75 24.81 -8.95
CA GLY A 52 5.56 25.21 -10.11
C GLY A 52 5.72 24.10 -11.14
N VAL A 53 5.82 22.84 -10.71
CA VAL A 53 5.88 21.68 -11.61
C VAL A 53 4.56 21.47 -12.38
N PHE A 54 3.41 21.82 -11.77
CA PHE A 54 2.08 21.58 -12.37
C PHE A 54 1.49 22.77 -13.16
N CYS A 55 1.94 24.01 -12.94
CA CYS A 55 1.38 25.18 -13.62
C CYS A 55 2.06 25.56 -14.96
N PHE A 56 3.23 25.01 -15.29
CA PHE A 56 3.95 25.37 -16.52
C PHE A 56 3.71 24.36 -17.65
N GLU A 57 2.84 24.71 -18.59
CA GLU A 57 2.59 24.01 -19.85
C GLU A 57 3.71 24.27 -20.88
N ASN A 58 4.96 23.95 -20.52
CA ASN A 58 6.09 23.98 -21.44
C ASN A 58 6.25 22.58 -22.08
N PRO A 59 6.49 22.44 -23.39
CA PRO A 59 6.67 21.12 -24.04
C PRO A 59 7.78 20.24 -23.42
N VAL A 60 8.77 20.84 -22.77
CA VAL A 60 9.78 20.11 -21.97
C VAL A 60 9.15 19.44 -20.74
N MET A 61 8.17 20.08 -20.11
CA MET A 61 7.44 19.56 -18.95
C MET A 61 6.49 18.43 -19.31
N VAL A 62 5.94 18.38 -20.53
CA VAL A 62 5.14 17.25 -21.02
C VAL A 62 6.02 16.02 -21.26
N SER A 63 7.25 16.21 -21.74
CA SER A 63 8.24 15.13 -21.86
C SER A 63 8.75 14.67 -20.48
N ALA A 64 8.93 15.60 -19.54
CA ALA A 64 9.24 15.29 -18.15
C ALA A 64 8.08 14.55 -17.47
N GLN A 65 6.83 14.93 -17.70
CA GLN A 65 5.63 14.25 -17.22
C GLN A 65 5.46 12.87 -17.85
N GLY A 66 5.84 12.70 -19.12
CA GLY A 66 5.91 11.40 -19.79
C GLY A 66 6.93 10.47 -19.12
N LYS A 67 8.14 10.97 -18.83
CA LYS A 67 9.19 10.23 -18.10
C LYS A 67 8.88 10.01 -16.63
N ILE A 68 8.24 10.97 -15.97
CA ILE A 68 7.73 10.83 -14.60
C ILE A 68 6.63 9.79 -14.59
N ARG A 69 5.70 9.81 -15.55
CA ARG A 69 4.69 8.75 -15.68
C ARG A 69 5.34 7.40 -15.96
N GLU A 70 6.39 7.33 -16.75
CA GLU A 70 7.19 6.11 -16.96
C GLU A 70 7.88 5.64 -15.67
N TRP A 71 8.49 6.56 -14.89
CA TRP A 71 9.10 6.32 -13.58
C TRP A 71 8.09 5.99 -12.47
N PHE A 72 6.85 6.43 -12.58
CA PHE A 72 5.78 6.16 -11.62
C PHE A 72 4.95 4.93 -12.02
N THR A 73 5.09 4.45 -13.27
CA THR A 73 4.39 3.25 -13.78
C THR A 73 5.30 2.03 -13.79
N GLN A 74 6.62 2.18 -13.81
CA GLN A 74 7.56 1.11 -13.50
C GLN A 74 7.95 1.16 -12.01
N ASP A 75 7.51 0.15 -11.27
CA ASP A 75 8.10 -0.32 -10.02
C ASP A 75 8.25 0.69 -8.86
N TYR A 76 7.24 0.77 -8.00
CA TYR A 76 7.48 1.23 -6.63
C TYR A 76 8.07 0.10 -5.79
N ASP A 77 9.39 -0.06 -5.86
CA ASP A 77 10.14 -0.48 -4.69
C ASP A 77 10.24 0.73 -3.76
N LEU A 78 9.46 0.74 -2.68
CA LEU A 78 9.51 1.80 -1.69
C LEU A 78 10.75 1.70 -0.80
N GLN A 79 11.63 0.70 -0.97
CA GLN A 79 12.89 0.59 -0.22
C GLN A 79 13.74 1.86 -0.24
N PRO A 80 13.98 2.54 -1.38
CA PRO A 80 14.85 3.72 -1.40
C PRO A 80 14.23 4.89 -0.64
N VAL A 81 12.90 5.01 -0.71
CA VAL A 81 12.13 6.00 0.04
C VAL A 81 12.21 5.69 1.53
N MET A 82 12.00 4.43 1.91
CA MET A 82 12.11 3.95 3.29
C MET A 82 13.52 4.10 3.85
N GLN A 83 14.57 3.80 3.07
CA GLN A 83 15.97 3.95 3.45
C GLN A 83 16.38 5.42 3.59
N PHE A 84 15.92 6.28 2.68
CA PHE A 84 16.10 7.72 2.79
C PHE A 84 15.47 8.23 4.08
N PHE A 85 14.23 7.86 4.36
CA PHE A 85 13.52 8.29 5.55
C PHE A 85 14.09 7.71 6.85
N SER A 86 14.57 6.46 6.86
CA SER A 86 15.28 5.87 8.00
C SER A 86 16.63 6.55 8.26
N SER A 87 17.36 6.92 7.20
CA SER A 87 18.65 7.64 7.32
C SER A 87 18.50 9.03 7.94
N VAL A 88 17.32 9.65 7.79
CA VAL A 88 17.02 10.97 8.35
C VAL A 88 16.52 10.88 9.81
N GLY A 89 16.38 9.67 10.37
CA GLY A 89 16.08 9.47 11.80
C GLY A 89 14.68 9.95 12.24
N ILE A 90 13.76 10.15 11.28
CA ILE A 90 12.39 10.63 11.54
C ILE A 90 11.45 9.49 11.95
N TRP A 91 11.87 8.23 11.83
CA TRP A 91 10.98 7.06 11.80
C TRP A 91 11.32 6.08 12.93
N GLY A 92 10.72 6.27 14.10
CA GLY A 92 10.67 5.23 15.15
C GLY A 92 9.49 4.29 14.91
N ASP A 93 9.76 2.97 14.98
CA ASP A 93 8.99 1.81 15.50
C ASP A 93 7.46 1.64 15.26
N THR A 94 6.79 2.63 14.70
CA THR A 94 5.34 2.70 14.52
C THR A 94 4.91 2.37 13.10
N LEU A 95 5.71 2.73 12.09
CA LEU A 95 5.38 2.50 10.68
C LEU A 95 5.77 1.10 10.18
N GLU A 96 6.82 0.48 10.73
CA GLU A 96 7.08 -0.94 10.51
C GLU A 96 5.99 -1.80 11.15
N ARG A 97 5.54 -1.46 12.37
CA ARG A 97 4.37 -2.08 13.00
C ARG A 97 3.10 -1.84 12.19
N ALA A 98 2.83 -0.63 11.72
CA ALA A 98 1.64 -0.35 10.92
C ALA A 98 1.69 -1.01 9.55
N ALA A 99 2.84 -1.10 8.88
CA ALA A 99 2.95 -1.81 7.60
C ALA A 99 2.75 -3.32 7.78
N PHE A 100 3.33 -3.91 8.83
CA PHE A 100 3.15 -5.34 9.14
C PHE A 100 1.76 -5.64 9.72
N GLU A 101 1.21 -4.78 10.57
CA GLU A 101 -0.17 -4.85 11.08
C GLU A 101 -1.19 -4.59 9.98
N VAL A 102 -1.00 -3.66 9.05
CA VAL A 102 -1.94 -3.42 7.93
C VAL A 102 -1.99 -4.63 7.00
N VAL A 103 -0.87 -5.32 6.79
CA VAL A 103 -0.83 -6.60 6.05
C VAL A 103 -1.49 -7.73 6.87
N THR A 104 -1.40 -7.69 8.20
CA THR A 104 -1.96 -8.72 9.11
C THR A 104 -3.44 -8.48 9.46
N THR A 105 -3.92 -7.25 9.37
CA THR A 105 -5.32 -6.81 9.65
C THR A 105 -6.15 -6.65 8.37
N LEU A 106 -5.67 -7.21 7.25
CA LEU A 106 -6.54 -7.48 6.13
C LEU A 106 -7.54 -8.54 6.58
N ASP A 107 -8.73 -8.09 6.92
CA ASP A 107 -9.90 -8.93 7.20
C ASP A 107 -10.40 -9.59 5.90
N ILE A 108 -9.49 -10.23 5.16
CA ILE A 108 -9.79 -11.17 4.09
C ILE A 108 -10.30 -12.42 4.80
N SER A 109 -11.56 -12.31 5.22
CA SER A 109 -12.31 -13.30 5.99
C SER A 109 -12.41 -14.64 5.25
N ALA A 110 -12.48 -14.59 3.91
CA ALA A 110 -12.64 -15.76 3.04
C ALA A 110 -11.44 -15.95 2.11
N PRO A 111 -11.04 -17.20 1.82
CA PRO A 111 -10.05 -17.48 0.79
C PRO A 111 -10.59 -17.08 -0.58
N PHE A 112 -9.73 -16.57 -1.45
CA PHE A 112 -10.11 -16.21 -2.81
C PHE A 112 -10.31 -17.46 -3.66
N THR A 113 -11.24 -17.37 -4.61
CA THR A 113 -11.39 -18.38 -5.65
C THR A 113 -10.14 -18.45 -6.52
N VAL A 114 -9.64 -19.67 -6.75
CA VAL A 114 -8.55 -19.88 -7.71
C VAL A 114 -9.07 -19.56 -9.12
N PRO A 115 -8.46 -18.61 -9.85
CA PRO A 115 -9.04 -18.07 -11.08
C PRO A 115 -9.03 -19.09 -12.23
N VAL A 116 -8.03 -19.99 -12.26
CA VAL A 116 -7.90 -21.06 -13.26
C VAL A 116 -7.28 -22.28 -12.60
N SER A 117 -7.83 -23.47 -12.87
CA SER A 117 -7.17 -24.74 -12.51
C SER A 117 -6.05 -25.03 -13.51
N GLY A 118 -4.80 -25.10 -13.01
CA GLY A 118 -3.62 -25.31 -13.84
C GLY A 118 -2.36 -25.52 -13.02
N GLN A 119 -1.22 -25.63 -13.71
CA GLN A 119 0.08 -25.76 -13.06
C GLN A 119 0.62 -24.36 -12.73
N LEU A 120 1.20 -24.18 -11.53
CA LEU A 120 1.91 -22.95 -11.21
C LEU A 120 3.18 -22.84 -12.07
N GLY A 121 3.27 -21.76 -12.86
CA GLY A 121 4.42 -21.41 -13.67
C GLY A 121 5.39 -20.52 -12.88
N LYS A 122 5.46 -19.23 -13.24
CA LYS A 122 6.23 -18.24 -12.50
C LYS A 122 5.57 -17.88 -11.18
N SER A 123 6.34 -17.94 -10.10
CA SER A 123 5.93 -17.52 -8.75
C SER A 123 6.01 -16.00 -8.58
N TYR A 124 5.33 -15.51 -7.55
CA TYR A 124 5.45 -14.13 -7.09
C TYR A 124 6.82 -13.87 -6.46
N GLY A 125 7.34 -12.65 -6.64
CA GLY A 125 8.55 -12.18 -5.97
C GLY A 125 9.75 -11.98 -6.89
N TRP A 126 10.91 -11.76 -6.27
CA TRP A 126 12.16 -11.49 -6.98
C TRP A 126 12.72 -12.76 -7.62
N THR A 127 13.02 -12.68 -8.91
CA THR A 127 13.72 -13.72 -9.67
C THR A 127 14.99 -13.14 -10.28
N GLU A 128 16.07 -13.91 -10.26
CA GLU A 128 17.34 -13.55 -10.90
C GLU A 128 17.37 -14.08 -12.34
N ARG A 129 17.80 -13.23 -13.27
CA ARG A 129 17.97 -13.58 -14.69
C ARG A 129 19.41 -14.03 -14.97
N ALA A 130 19.61 -14.61 -16.16
CA ALA A 130 20.92 -15.09 -16.61
C ALA A 130 22.00 -13.99 -16.67
N ASP A 131 21.60 -12.73 -16.83
CA ASP A 131 22.45 -11.55 -16.83
C ASP A 131 22.69 -10.97 -15.41
N ARG A 132 22.27 -11.69 -14.35
CA ARG A 132 22.31 -11.28 -12.93
C ARG A 132 21.43 -10.07 -12.59
N SER A 133 20.58 -9.62 -13.51
CA SER A 133 19.54 -8.64 -13.16
C SER A 133 18.45 -9.31 -12.32
N ARG A 134 17.93 -8.58 -11.34
CA ARG A 134 16.77 -9.03 -10.55
C ARG A 134 15.53 -8.39 -11.12
N VAL A 135 14.51 -9.21 -11.35
CA VAL A 135 13.19 -8.74 -11.74
C VAL A 135 12.14 -9.26 -10.79
N PHE A 136 11.30 -8.35 -10.35
CA PHE A 136 10.17 -8.65 -9.51
C PHE A 136 8.99 -9.10 -10.38
N HIS A 137 8.37 -10.21 -10.00
CA HIS A 137 7.13 -10.69 -10.60
C HIS A 137 5.99 -10.35 -9.64
N ASP A 138 5.18 -9.36 -9.99
CA ASP A 138 4.10 -8.78 -9.17
C ASP A 138 2.83 -9.64 -9.11
N GLY A 139 2.90 -10.87 -9.62
CA GLY A 139 1.81 -11.83 -9.63
C GLY A 139 2.31 -13.26 -9.75
N ILE A 140 1.43 -14.15 -10.17
CA ILE A 140 1.74 -15.53 -10.51
C ILE A 140 1.32 -15.83 -11.94
N THR A 141 1.95 -16.84 -12.52
CA THR A 141 1.50 -17.42 -13.79
C THR A 141 0.90 -18.79 -13.54
N ILE A 142 -0.26 -19.05 -14.12
CA ILE A 142 -0.95 -20.35 -14.08
C ILE A 142 -1.01 -20.89 -15.50
N ILE A 143 -0.30 -21.99 -15.74
CA ILE A 143 -0.26 -22.68 -17.02
C ILE A 143 -1.54 -23.50 -17.17
N ALA A 144 -2.30 -23.24 -18.22
CA ALA A 144 -3.55 -23.92 -18.51
C ALA A 144 -3.81 -23.96 -20.02
N LYS A 145 -4.65 -24.89 -20.46
CA LYS A 145 -4.99 -25.01 -21.89
C LYS A 145 -5.64 -23.72 -22.38
N GLU A 146 -5.30 -23.31 -23.61
CA GLU A 146 -5.96 -22.20 -24.27
C GLU A 146 -7.49 -22.42 -24.30
N GLY A 147 -8.26 -21.37 -24.03
CA GLY A 147 -9.72 -21.43 -23.96
C GLY A 147 -10.28 -21.84 -22.60
N THR A 148 -9.44 -22.24 -21.63
CA THR A 148 -9.89 -22.58 -20.27
C THR A 148 -10.62 -21.38 -19.64
N PRO A 149 -11.80 -21.56 -19.03
CA PRO A 149 -12.52 -20.45 -18.37
C PRO A 149 -11.68 -19.81 -17.26
N ILE A 150 -11.60 -18.48 -17.28
CA ILE A 150 -11.02 -17.67 -16.20
C ILE A 150 -12.16 -17.19 -15.31
N LYS A 151 -12.04 -17.45 -14.00
CA LYS A 151 -12.98 -17.01 -12.98
C LYS A 151 -12.47 -15.77 -12.24
N ALA A 152 -13.36 -14.88 -11.84
CA ALA A 152 -13.04 -13.81 -10.91
C ALA A 152 -12.66 -14.40 -9.55
N ALA A 153 -11.47 -14.06 -9.05
CA ALA A 153 -10.96 -14.55 -7.78
C ALA A 153 -11.70 -13.95 -6.57
N VAL A 154 -12.26 -12.75 -6.74
CA VAL A 154 -13.08 -12.02 -5.78
C VAL A 154 -14.10 -11.19 -6.56
N GLY A 155 -15.28 -10.97 -5.99
CA GLY A 155 -16.32 -10.14 -6.60
C GLY A 155 -15.96 -8.65 -6.55
N GLY A 156 -16.42 -7.89 -7.53
CA GLY A 156 -16.14 -6.45 -7.66
C GLY A 156 -16.63 -5.89 -8.99
N THR A 157 -16.14 -4.71 -9.35
CA THR A 157 -16.48 -4.05 -10.62
C THR A 157 -15.29 -4.10 -11.58
N VAL A 158 -15.53 -4.42 -12.85
CA VAL A 158 -14.52 -4.38 -13.91
C VAL A 158 -14.07 -2.94 -14.14
N SER A 159 -12.94 -2.57 -13.56
CA SER A 159 -12.42 -1.20 -13.58
C SER A 159 -11.57 -0.89 -14.82
N ARG A 160 -11.07 -1.93 -15.51
CA ARG A 160 -10.32 -1.76 -16.75
C ARG A 160 -10.37 -3.00 -17.64
N ILE A 161 -10.52 -2.74 -18.93
CA ILE A 161 -10.26 -3.70 -20.01
C ILE A 161 -9.24 -3.07 -20.94
N GLY A 162 -8.21 -3.81 -21.33
CA GLY A 162 -7.15 -3.30 -22.19
C GLY A 162 -6.52 -4.37 -23.07
N ASN A 163 -5.82 -3.91 -24.10
CA ASN A 163 -4.91 -4.73 -24.89
C ASN A 163 -3.53 -4.06 -24.86
N GLU A 164 -2.59 -4.67 -24.15
CA GLU A 164 -1.23 -4.18 -23.94
C GLU A 164 -0.25 -5.00 -24.77
N VAL A 165 0.85 -4.38 -25.21
CA VAL A 165 1.85 -5.07 -26.03
C VAL A 165 2.45 -6.26 -25.28
N GLU A 166 2.82 -6.07 -24.01
CA GLU A 166 3.45 -7.12 -23.22
C GLU A 166 2.42 -8.08 -22.61
N LEU A 167 1.39 -7.57 -21.95
CA LEU A 167 0.40 -8.37 -21.22
C LEU A 167 -0.76 -8.90 -22.08
N GLY A 168 -0.85 -8.48 -23.35
CA GLY A 168 -1.95 -8.83 -24.24
C GLY A 168 -3.28 -8.32 -23.70
N ARG A 169 -4.33 -9.13 -23.78
CA ARG A 169 -5.64 -8.74 -23.26
C ARG A 169 -5.71 -8.88 -21.75
N VAL A 170 -6.12 -7.78 -21.11
CA VAL A 170 -6.12 -7.62 -19.65
C VAL A 170 -7.51 -7.25 -19.17
N ILE A 171 -7.92 -7.88 -18.07
CA ILE A 171 -9.09 -7.52 -17.25
C ILE A 171 -8.56 -7.09 -15.88
N VAL A 172 -9.05 -5.97 -15.37
CA VAL A 172 -8.80 -5.52 -13.99
C VAL A 172 -10.14 -5.39 -13.30
N ILE A 173 -10.24 -5.99 -12.11
CA ILE A 173 -11.41 -5.92 -11.25
C ILE A 173 -11.01 -5.20 -9.97
N SER A 174 -11.77 -4.17 -9.61
CA SER A 174 -11.67 -3.46 -8.35
C SER A 174 -12.77 -3.92 -7.41
N SER A 175 -12.39 -4.35 -6.23
CA SER A 175 -13.29 -4.86 -5.19
C SER A 175 -13.27 -3.95 -3.96
N GLU A 176 -14.19 -4.20 -3.03
CA GLU A 176 -14.20 -3.52 -1.73
C GLU A 176 -12.88 -3.74 -0.95
N GLY A 177 -12.62 -2.88 0.04
CA GLY A 177 -11.41 -2.98 0.85
C GLY A 177 -10.10 -2.58 0.14
N GLY A 178 -10.21 -2.03 -1.08
CA GLY A 178 -9.05 -1.62 -1.88
C GLY A 178 -8.32 -2.79 -2.55
N ILE A 179 -9.02 -3.91 -2.76
CA ILE A 179 -8.50 -5.09 -3.46
C ILE A 179 -8.63 -4.86 -4.97
N ILE A 180 -7.54 -5.09 -5.70
CA ILE A 180 -7.48 -5.02 -7.16
C ILE A 180 -6.91 -6.34 -7.67
N THR A 181 -7.62 -6.98 -8.58
CA THR A 181 -7.16 -8.21 -9.24
C THR A 181 -6.97 -7.99 -10.73
N ARG A 182 -5.88 -8.51 -11.30
CA ARG A 182 -5.53 -8.38 -12.72
C ARG A 182 -5.41 -9.75 -13.35
N TYR A 183 -5.99 -9.90 -14.54
CA TYR A 183 -5.99 -11.12 -15.34
C TYR A 183 -5.47 -10.76 -16.73
N ALA A 184 -4.31 -11.31 -17.12
CA ALA A 184 -3.65 -10.99 -18.38
C ALA A 184 -3.46 -12.22 -19.27
N TYR A 185 -2.99 -11.99 -20.50
CA TYR A 185 -2.83 -12.98 -21.56
C TYR A 185 -4.14 -13.63 -22.05
N CYS A 186 -5.27 -12.96 -21.88
CA CYS A 186 -6.59 -13.53 -22.18
C CYS A 186 -6.79 -13.83 -23.68
N LYS A 187 -7.40 -14.98 -24.01
CA LYS A 187 -7.91 -15.31 -25.36
C LYS A 187 -9.23 -14.64 -25.67
N GLU A 188 -10.02 -14.35 -24.66
CA GLU A 188 -11.33 -13.76 -24.81
C GLU A 188 -11.70 -13.08 -23.50
N ILE A 189 -12.32 -11.92 -23.60
CA ILE A 189 -12.88 -11.19 -22.46
C ILE A 189 -14.40 -11.32 -22.61
N LEU A 190 -15.05 -11.81 -21.57
CA LEU A 190 -16.49 -12.14 -21.56
C LEU A 190 -17.32 -11.17 -20.73
N VAL A 191 -16.69 -10.11 -20.22
CA VAL A 191 -17.29 -9.06 -19.39
C VAL A 191 -17.00 -7.69 -19.98
N ASN A 192 -17.78 -6.70 -19.58
CA ASN A 192 -17.67 -5.32 -20.07
C ASN A 192 -17.05 -4.40 -19.01
N LEU A 193 -16.55 -3.25 -19.45
CA LEU A 193 -16.08 -2.20 -18.55
C LEU A 193 -17.25 -1.71 -17.68
N ASN A 194 -17.00 -1.49 -16.39
CA ASN A 194 -17.98 -1.13 -15.36
C ASN A 194 -19.04 -2.21 -15.06
N GLU A 195 -18.84 -3.44 -15.53
CA GLU A 195 -19.70 -4.57 -15.17
C GLU A 195 -19.37 -5.07 -13.76
N ASP A 196 -20.40 -5.34 -12.96
CA ASP A 196 -20.24 -6.00 -11.67
C ASP A 196 -20.14 -7.52 -11.86
N VAL A 197 -19.14 -8.12 -11.22
CA VAL A 197 -18.85 -9.55 -11.31
C VAL A 197 -18.84 -10.16 -9.92
N GLN A 198 -19.39 -11.36 -9.81
CA GLN A 198 -19.37 -12.13 -8.57
C GLN A 198 -18.08 -12.96 -8.47
N GLU A 199 -17.69 -13.29 -7.24
CA GLU A 199 -16.62 -14.27 -7.04
C GLU A 199 -16.97 -15.60 -7.74
N GLY A 200 -16.01 -16.16 -8.46
CA GLY A 200 -16.19 -17.40 -9.22
C GLY A 200 -16.89 -17.24 -10.58
N GLN A 201 -17.42 -16.06 -10.90
CA GLN A 201 -18.01 -15.77 -12.20
C GLN A 201 -16.96 -15.90 -13.31
N VAL A 202 -17.33 -16.51 -14.45
CA VAL A 202 -16.46 -16.59 -15.61
C VAL A 202 -16.36 -15.23 -16.28
N ILE A 203 -15.15 -14.68 -16.36
CA ILE A 203 -14.87 -13.32 -16.88
C ILE A 203 -14.11 -13.33 -18.21
N GLY A 204 -13.54 -14.47 -18.59
CA GLY A 204 -12.72 -14.58 -19.78
C GLY A 204 -12.25 -15.99 -20.04
N LYS A 205 -11.34 -16.14 -21.01
CA LYS A 205 -10.70 -17.41 -21.34
C LYS A 205 -9.19 -17.27 -21.41
N VAL A 206 -8.46 -18.29 -20.94
CA VAL A 206 -7.01 -18.37 -21.00
C VAL A 206 -6.55 -18.28 -22.45
N GLY A 207 -5.48 -17.54 -22.69
CA GLY A 207 -4.90 -17.36 -24.01
C GLY A 207 -3.39 -17.33 -24.03
N GLN A 208 -2.87 -16.92 -25.18
CA GLN A 208 -1.46 -16.70 -25.44
C GLN A 208 -1.32 -15.37 -26.22
N THR A 209 -1.90 -14.29 -25.69
CA THR A 209 -1.77 -12.95 -26.28
C THR A 209 -0.59 -12.17 -25.69
N GLY A 210 -0.17 -11.08 -26.33
CA GLY A 210 0.98 -10.31 -25.88
C GLY A 210 2.27 -11.11 -26.03
N ASN A 211 3.14 -11.08 -25.02
CA ASN A 211 4.41 -11.79 -25.01
C ASN A 211 4.35 -13.13 -24.23
N ALA A 212 3.17 -13.74 -24.11
CA ALA A 212 3.03 -15.04 -23.45
C ALA A 212 3.77 -16.16 -24.25
N PRO A 213 4.75 -16.88 -23.65
CA PRO A 213 5.50 -17.93 -24.33
C PRO A 213 4.66 -19.16 -24.69
N TYR A 214 3.57 -19.42 -23.96
CA TYR A 214 2.63 -20.51 -24.17
C TYR A 214 1.28 -20.14 -23.51
N PRO A 215 0.19 -20.90 -23.74
CA PRO A 215 -1.11 -20.61 -23.11
C PRO A 215 -1.04 -20.61 -21.59
N GLN A 216 -1.36 -19.46 -20.99
CA GLN A 216 -1.24 -19.24 -19.55
C GLN A 216 -2.10 -18.06 -19.09
N LEU A 217 -2.40 -18.00 -17.80
CA LEU A 217 -2.96 -16.81 -17.14
C LEU A 217 -1.86 -16.15 -16.32
N PHE A 218 -1.66 -14.84 -16.49
CA PHE A 218 -0.98 -14.04 -15.48
C PHE A 218 -2.02 -13.42 -14.55
N PHE A 219 -1.82 -13.62 -13.24
CA PHE A 219 -2.73 -13.19 -12.20
C PHE A 219 -1.98 -12.43 -11.11
N SER A 220 -2.34 -11.17 -10.87
CA SER A 220 -1.80 -10.39 -9.76
C SER A 220 -2.92 -9.84 -8.86
N VAL A 221 -2.56 -9.66 -7.59
CA VAL A 221 -3.44 -9.09 -6.57
C VAL A 221 -2.71 -7.94 -5.92
N SER A 222 -3.39 -6.81 -5.81
CA SER A 222 -2.96 -5.68 -4.99
C SER A 222 -4.01 -5.38 -3.94
N VAL A 223 -3.57 -5.05 -2.73
CA VAL A 223 -4.44 -4.64 -1.63
C VAL A 223 -3.96 -3.28 -1.13
N LYS A 224 -4.84 -2.29 -1.17
CA LYS A 224 -4.55 -0.89 -0.79
C LYS A 224 -3.30 -0.33 -1.47
N GLY A 225 -3.09 -0.70 -2.73
CA GLY A 225 -1.96 -0.24 -3.55
C GLY A 225 -0.65 -1.03 -3.38
N GLN A 226 -0.59 -2.03 -2.50
CA GLN A 226 0.56 -2.91 -2.34
C GLN A 226 0.33 -4.23 -3.09
N SER A 227 1.32 -4.70 -3.85
CA SER A 227 1.24 -6.01 -4.51
C SER A 227 1.45 -7.12 -3.46
N VAL A 228 0.64 -8.17 -3.51
CA VAL A 228 0.68 -9.27 -2.55
C VAL A 228 0.77 -10.62 -3.27
N ASP A 229 1.41 -11.60 -2.63
CA ASP A 229 1.50 -12.96 -3.16
C ASP A 229 0.10 -13.62 -3.24
N PRO A 230 -0.42 -13.88 -4.45
CA PRO A 230 -1.77 -14.43 -4.62
C PRO A 230 -1.91 -15.85 -4.04
N THR A 231 -0.83 -16.63 -3.96
CA THR A 231 -0.89 -18.02 -3.51
C THR A 231 -1.34 -18.14 -2.04
N LYS A 232 -1.00 -17.15 -1.22
CA LYS A 232 -1.39 -17.07 0.19
C LYS A 232 -2.87 -16.78 0.40
N LEU A 233 -3.53 -16.21 -0.62
CA LEU A 233 -4.94 -15.82 -0.57
C LEU A 233 -5.88 -16.97 -0.92
N PHE A 234 -5.39 -18.02 -1.60
CA PHE A 234 -6.20 -19.21 -1.92
C PHE A 234 -6.41 -20.16 -0.73
N MET A 235 -5.65 -19.98 0.36
CA MET A 235 -5.75 -20.80 1.56
C MET A 235 -6.54 -20.06 2.66
N PRO A 236 -7.35 -20.80 3.46
CA PRO A 236 -7.96 -20.25 4.66
C PRO A 236 -6.89 -19.68 5.59
N ALA A 237 -7.21 -18.57 6.28
CA ALA A 237 -6.28 -17.87 7.16
C ALA A 237 -5.56 -18.78 8.19
N ALA A 238 -6.24 -19.84 8.66
CA ALA A 238 -5.70 -20.82 9.61
C ALA A 238 -4.54 -21.68 9.08
N LYS A 239 -4.23 -21.66 7.78
CA LYS A 239 -3.16 -22.47 7.15
C LYS A 239 -2.05 -21.65 6.48
N ARG A 240 -2.02 -20.33 6.71
CA ARG A 240 -0.98 -19.42 6.21
C ARG A 240 0.22 -19.44 7.18
N VAL A 241 1.01 -20.52 7.17
CA VAL A 241 2.24 -20.67 7.98
C VAL A 241 3.43 -20.86 7.05
#